data_AF-A0A348WMV2-F1
#
_entry.id   AF-A0A348WMV2-F1
#
_cell.length_a   1.000
_cell.length_b   1.000
_cell.length_c   1.000
_cell.angle_alpha   90.00
_cell.angle_beta   90.00
_cell.angle_gamma   90.00
#
_symmetry.space_group_name_H-M   'P 1'
#
loop_
_entity.id
_entity.type
_entity.pdbx_description
1 polymer ?
#
loop_
_entity_poly.entity_id
_entity_poly.type
_entity_poly.pdbx_seq_one_letter_code
_entity_poly.pdbx_strand_id
1 'polypeptide(L)'
;WQAPTTAVPTKQLDTPAPRSESRVFLIDQPGTPQSLIIAGQLAPSGTTAKADLIDVTNTILGGSFTSRLNMNLREDKGWSYGARSIWLDSEGPGLLIALAPVQIDKTTESIEEILKEYNQYEGDKPATEDELKKVIANKTAKLPGAYETKSALMSALTETLNKGKTIEYLEAYPSRVSAITLDQVQSEAKDLLRPEALTWVIVGDLDVIEDKVREMNLGEVTILKETK
;
A
#
# COMPACT_ATOMS: atom_id res chain seq x y z
N TRP A 1 14.96 -38.69 11.57
CA TRP A 1 15.26 -37.27 11.70
C TRP A 1 15.39 -36.98 13.20
N GLN A 2 16.53 -36.45 13.65
CA GLN A 2 16.71 -35.98 15.03
C GLN A 2 16.55 -34.47 15.02
N ALA A 3 15.68 -33.94 15.88
CA ALA A 3 15.54 -32.50 16.02
C ALA A 3 16.87 -31.90 16.52
N PRO A 4 17.33 -30.76 15.95
CA PRO A 4 18.52 -30.07 16.46
C PRO A 4 18.37 -29.73 17.94
N THR A 5 19.44 -29.90 18.73
CA THR A 5 19.51 -29.53 20.15
C THR A 5 19.77 -28.04 20.39
N THR A 6 20.13 -27.31 19.33
CA THR A 6 20.32 -25.86 19.37
C THR A 6 18.96 -25.17 19.46
N ALA A 7 18.82 -24.23 20.39
CA ALA A 7 17.63 -23.39 20.46
C ALA A 7 17.41 -22.69 19.11
N VAL A 8 16.16 -22.64 18.66
CA VAL A 8 15.80 -21.91 17.44
C VAL A 8 16.17 -20.44 17.65
N PRO A 9 16.98 -19.84 16.78
CA PRO A 9 17.34 -18.43 16.92
C PRO A 9 16.07 -17.57 16.83
N THR A 10 15.92 -16.64 17.77
CA THR A 10 14.81 -15.68 17.79
C THR A 10 15.10 -14.53 16.83
N LYS A 11 14.19 -14.31 15.88
CA LYS A 11 14.26 -13.16 14.97
C LYS A 11 13.86 -11.89 15.72
N GLN A 12 14.73 -10.88 15.73
CA GLN A 12 14.37 -9.55 16.20
C GLN A 12 13.56 -8.85 15.12
N LEU A 13 12.34 -8.44 15.47
CA LEU A 13 11.37 -7.79 14.58
C LEU A 13 11.02 -6.41 15.11
N ASP A 14 12.02 -5.68 15.61
CA ASP A 14 11.81 -4.38 16.22
C ASP A 14 11.21 -3.41 15.20
N THR A 15 10.16 -2.69 15.63
CA THR A 15 9.53 -1.67 14.80
C THR A 15 10.40 -0.43 14.79
N PRO A 16 10.94 0.02 13.64
CA PRO A 16 11.63 1.28 13.56
C PRO A 16 10.66 2.41 13.93
N ALA A 17 11.17 3.46 14.55
CA ALA A 17 10.37 4.66 14.76
C ALA A 17 9.85 5.19 13.42
N PRO A 18 8.56 5.60 13.33
CA PRO A 18 8.06 6.29 12.16
C PRO A 18 8.92 7.51 11.85
N ARG A 19 9.09 7.82 10.56
CA ARG A 19 9.72 9.07 10.16
C ARG A 19 8.77 10.24 10.48
N SER A 20 9.35 11.40 10.79
CA SER A 20 8.62 12.65 10.95
C SER A 20 8.65 13.52 9.68
N GLU A 21 9.54 13.20 8.74
CA GLU A 21 9.76 13.99 7.54
C GLU A 21 9.97 13.09 6.31
N SER A 22 9.41 13.57 5.21
CA SER A 22 9.54 12.99 3.89
C SER A 22 10.99 13.07 3.36
N ARG A 23 11.31 12.18 2.41
CA ARG A 23 12.60 12.16 1.70
C ARG A 23 12.40 11.60 0.31
N VAL A 24 13.28 11.96 -0.61
CA VAL A 24 13.17 11.59 -2.02
C VAL A 24 14.43 10.88 -2.48
N PHE A 25 14.24 9.74 -3.13
CA PHE A 25 15.27 9.02 -3.86
C PHE A 25 14.97 9.10 -5.35
N LEU A 26 15.91 9.66 -6.11
CA LEU A 26 15.87 9.70 -7.56
C LEU A 26 16.75 8.59 -8.13
N ILE A 27 16.24 7.87 -9.11
CA ILE A 27 16.97 6.85 -9.86
C ILE A 27 16.90 7.22 -11.33
N ASP A 28 18.07 7.40 -11.94
CA ASP A 28 18.16 7.81 -13.33
C ASP A 28 17.87 6.64 -14.29
N GLN A 29 16.99 6.90 -15.25
CA GLN A 29 16.67 6.01 -16.35
C GLN A 29 16.58 6.82 -17.66
N PRO A 30 17.71 7.14 -18.30
CA PRO A 30 17.75 8.03 -19.46
C PRO A 30 16.88 7.57 -20.63
N GLY A 31 16.20 8.51 -21.28
CA GLY A 31 15.38 8.28 -22.47
C GLY A 31 14.07 7.54 -22.23
N THR A 32 13.69 7.26 -20.99
CA THR A 32 12.39 6.66 -20.67
C THR A 32 11.25 7.64 -20.95
N PRO A 33 10.15 7.23 -21.61
CA PRO A 33 8.97 8.07 -21.78
C PRO A 33 8.09 8.10 -20.51
N GLN A 34 8.43 7.32 -19.49
CA GLN A 34 7.60 7.08 -18.31
C GLN A 34 8.41 7.20 -17.03
N SER A 35 7.82 7.79 -16.00
CA SER A 35 8.33 7.75 -14.63
C SER A 35 7.62 6.69 -13.81
N LEU A 36 8.33 6.03 -12.91
CA LEU A 36 7.74 5.21 -11.85
C LEU A 36 7.82 5.96 -10.54
N ILE A 37 6.67 6.29 -9.97
CA ILE A 37 6.56 6.89 -8.64
C ILE A 37 6.21 5.79 -7.63
N ILE A 38 7.01 5.69 -6.58
CA ILE A 38 6.73 4.89 -5.40
C ILE A 38 6.72 5.81 -4.19
N ALA A 39 5.60 5.85 -3.46
CA ALA A 39 5.50 6.57 -2.19
C ALA A 39 5.27 5.56 -1.08
N GLY A 40 6.23 5.41 -0.17
CA GLY A 40 6.22 4.35 0.84
C GLY A 40 6.33 4.87 2.27
N GLN A 41 5.65 4.19 3.17
CA GLN A 41 5.77 4.38 4.61
C GLN A 41 5.74 3.04 5.35
N LEU A 42 6.18 3.03 6.61
CA LEU A 42 5.95 1.90 7.50
C LEU A 42 4.46 1.72 7.76
N ALA A 43 4.05 0.47 7.91
CA ALA A 43 2.69 0.08 8.23
C ALA A 43 2.69 -0.99 9.34
N PRO A 44 1.54 -1.23 10.00
CA PRO A 44 1.44 -2.30 10.98
C PRO A 44 1.82 -3.68 10.43
N SER A 45 2.22 -4.58 11.33
CA SER A 45 2.48 -5.99 11.03
C SER A 45 1.25 -6.70 10.47
N GLY A 46 1.45 -7.66 9.59
CA GLY A 46 0.40 -8.55 9.09
C GLY A 46 -0.26 -9.41 10.15
N THR A 47 0.40 -9.58 11.30
CA THR A 47 -0.13 -10.35 12.44
C THR A 47 -1.10 -9.54 13.30
N THR A 48 -1.21 -8.22 13.07
CA THR A 48 -2.08 -7.30 13.81
C THR A 48 -3.54 -7.76 13.84
N ALA A 49 -4.25 -7.44 14.93
CA ALA A 49 -5.69 -7.68 15.02
C ALA A 49 -6.50 -6.81 14.05
N LYS A 50 -5.92 -5.72 13.55
CA LYS A 50 -6.54 -4.79 12.59
C LYS A 50 -6.31 -5.17 11.12
N ALA A 51 -5.79 -6.37 10.82
CA ALA A 51 -5.31 -6.71 9.46
C ALA A 51 -6.39 -6.51 8.38
N ASP A 52 -7.61 -7.01 8.60
CA ASP A 52 -8.69 -6.84 7.61
C ASP A 52 -9.17 -5.39 7.51
N LEU A 53 -9.10 -4.63 8.61
CA LEU A 53 -9.45 -3.21 8.61
C LEU A 53 -8.44 -2.41 7.77
N ILE A 54 -7.13 -2.63 7.97
CA ILE A 54 -6.07 -2.00 7.19
C ILE A 54 -6.21 -2.35 5.70
N ASP A 55 -6.45 -3.62 5.39
CA ASP A 55 -6.65 -4.08 4.02
C ASP A 55 -7.87 -3.43 3.36
N VAL A 56 -9.01 -3.33 4.07
CA VAL A 56 -10.21 -2.62 3.57
C VAL A 56 -9.92 -1.13 3.34
N THR A 57 -9.29 -0.45 4.31
CA THR A 57 -8.91 0.96 4.20
C THR A 57 -7.98 1.20 3.01
N ASN A 58 -6.94 0.37 2.84
CA ASN A 58 -6.06 0.45 1.67
C ASN A 58 -6.79 0.12 0.35
N THR A 59 -7.76 -0.79 0.36
CA THR A 59 -8.49 -1.18 -0.86
C THR A 59 -9.34 -0.03 -1.43
N ILE A 60 -9.87 0.83 -0.57
CA ILE A 60 -10.57 2.06 -0.96
C ILE A 60 -9.57 3.05 -1.59
N LEU A 61 -8.43 3.28 -0.94
CA LEU A 61 -7.41 4.23 -1.40
C LEU A 61 -6.80 3.83 -2.75
N GLY A 62 -6.32 2.60 -2.88
CA GLY A 62 -5.57 2.17 -4.07
C GLY A 62 -5.56 0.66 -4.35
N GLY A 63 -6.13 -0.19 -3.49
CA GLY A 63 -6.06 -1.65 -3.64
C GLY A 63 -7.11 -2.27 -4.58
N SER A 64 -7.87 -1.47 -5.34
CA SER A 64 -8.86 -1.97 -6.31
C SER A 64 -8.84 -1.18 -7.61
N PHE A 65 -9.41 -1.74 -8.68
CA PHE A 65 -9.50 -1.04 -9.98
C PHE A 65 -10.30 0.28 -9.86
N THR A 66 -11.29 0.31 -8.99
CA THR A 66 -12.13 1.50 -8.78
C THR A 66 -11.73 2.28 -7.53
N SER A 67 -10.48 2.11 -7.09
CA SER A 67 -9.92 2.84 -5.95
C SER A 67 -9.65 4.30 -6.31
N ARG A 68 -9.55 5.15 -5.30
CA ARG A 68 -9.36 6.60 -5.49
C ARG A 68 -8.14 6.92 -6.36
N LEU A 69 -6.97 6.37 -6.02
CA LEU A 69 -5.74 6.59 -6.77
C LEU A 69 -5.86 6.18 -8.24
N ASN A 70 -6.46 5.01 -8.50
CA ASN A 70 -6.61 4.53 -9.87
C ASN A 70 -7.63 5.38 -10.64
N MET A 71 -8.79 5.69 -10.04
CA MET A 71 -9.80 6.54 -10.67
C MET A 71 -9.27 7.95 -10.99
N ASN A 72 -8.44 8.51 -10.12
CA ASN A 72 -7.81 9.81 -10.34
C ASN A 72 -6.78 9.74 -11.48
N LEU A 73 -5.70 8.98 -11.31
CA LEU A 73 -4.58 9.02 -12.26
C LEU A 73 -4.86 8.32 -13.60
N ARG A 74 -5.70 7.28 -13.61
CA ARG A 74 -6.05 6.52 -14.82
C ARG A 74 -7.31 7.05 -15.50
N GLU A 75 -8.43 7.13 -14.78
CA GLU A 75 -9.72 7.39 -15.43
C GLU A 75 -9.97 8.88 -15.66
N ASP A 76 -9.73 9.73 -14.66
CA ASP A 76 -9.93 11.18 -14.77
C ASP A 76 -8.82 11.84 -15.59
N LYS A 77 -7.55 11.55 -15.24
CA LYS A 77 -6.40 12.23 -15.82
C LYS A 77 -5.80 11.56 -17.05
N GLY A 78 -5.89 10.24 -17.16
CA GLY A 78 -5.23 9.48 -18.23
C GLY A 78 -3.69 9.50 -18.18
N TRP A 79 -3.09 9.88 -17.05
CA TRP A 79 -1.62 9.98 -16.90
C TRP A 79 -0.96 8.63 -16.64
N SER A 80 -1.72 7.66 -16.12
CA SER A 80 -1.28 6.29 -15.87
C SER A 80 -2.17 5.28 -16.57
N TYR A 81 -1.60 4.13 -16.94
CA TYR A 81 -2.41 2.95 -17.29
C TYR A 81 -3.03 2.29 -16.04
N GLY A 82 -2.41 2.48 -14.88
CA GLY A 82 -2.92 1.98 -13.61
C GLY A 82 -2.05 2.44 -12.44
N ALA A 83 -2.70 3.03 -11.44
CA ALA A 83 -2.09 3.41 -10.17
C ALA A 83 -2.73 2.62 -9.04
N ARG A 84 -1.96 2.26 -8.01
CA ARG A 84 -2.47 1.46 -6.90
C ARG A 84 -1.76 1.78 -5.60
N SER A 85 -2.35 1.31 -4.50
CA SER A 85 -1.67 1.20 -3.22
C SER A 85 -1.75 -0.22 -2.67
N ILE A 86 -0.67 -0.67 -2.06
CA ILE A 86 -0.52 -2.01 -1.54
C ILE A 86 -0.02 -1.93 -0.10
N TRP A 87 -0.72 -2.62 0.80
CA TRP A 87 -0.17 -2.98 2.10
C TRP A 87 0.59 -4.31 1.95
N LEU A 88 1.91 -4.22 1.98
CA LEU A 88 2.83 -5.36 2.01
C LEU A 88 2.98 -5.78 3.47
N ASP A 89 2.26 -6.81 3.85
CA ASP A 89 2.28 -7.32 5.21
C ASP A 89 3.57 -8.12 5.49
N SER A 90 3.94 -8.21 6.77
CA SER A 90 5.06 -9.02 7.23
C SER A 90 4.86 -9.44 8.69
N GLU A 91 5.66 -10.38 9.20
CA GLU A 91 5.63 -10.71 10.63
C GLU A 91 6.06 -9.52 11.49
N GLY A 92 7.06 -8.75 11.02
CA GLY A 92 7.47 -7.47 11.61
C GLY A 92 6.63 -6.32 11.08
N PRO A 93 7.15 -5.08 11.07
CA PRO A 93 6.49 -3.96 10.41
C PRO A 93 6.21 -4.26 8.93
N GLY A 94 5.01 -3.91 8.48
CA GLY A 94 4.65 -3.93 7.07
C GLY A 94 5.09 -2.65 6.35
N LEU A 95 4.80 -2.59 5.06
CA LEU A 95 4.94 -1.38 4.25
C LEU A 95 3.60 -1.03 3.61
N LEU A 96 3.24 0.24 3.59
CA LEU A 96 2.17 0.76 2.75
C LEU A 96 2.81 1.56 1.64
N ILE A 97 2.56 1.15 0.39
CA ILE A 97 3.16 1.78 -0.79
C ILE A 97 2.08 2.21 -1.78
N ALA A 98 2.16 3.44 -2.29
CA ALA A 98 1.54 3.82 -3.56
C ALA A 98 2.53 3.55 -4.70
N LEU A 99 2.03 3.01 -5.81
CA LEU A 99 2.78 2.72 -7.02
C LEU A 99 2.04 3.30 -8.22
N ALA A 100 2.66 4.26 -8.88
CA ALA A 100 2.09 5.00 -9.99
C ALA A 100 3.11 5.15 -11.14
N PRO A 101 3.07 4.25 -12.13
CA PRO A 101 3.80 4.44 -13.37
C PRO A 101 3.05 5.45 -14.25
N VAL A 102 3.66 6.58 -14.61
CA VAL A 102 3.00 7.75 -15.22
C VAL A 102 3.79 8.35 -16.37
N GLN A 103 3.11 9.04 -17.30
CA GLN A 103 3.77 9.83 -18.35
C GLN A 103 4.82 10.77 -17.72
N ILE A 104 6.03 10.83 -18.30
CA ILE A 104 7.17 11.51 -17.67
C ILE A 104 6.92 13.01 -17.44
N ASP A 105 6.18 13.66 -18.34
CA ASP A 105 5.78 15.06 -18.27
C ASP A 105 4.63 15.32 -17.28
N LYS A 106 4.17 14.30 -16.56
CA LYS A 106 3.14 14.34 -15.52
C LYS A 106 3.63 13.85 -14.17
N THR A 107 4.95 13.70 -14.01
CA THR A 107 5.56 13.16 -12.78
C THR A 107 5.19 13.98 -11.55
N THR A 108 5.41 15.30 -11.60
CA THR A 108 5.14 16.21 -10.48
C THR A 108 3.65 16.34 -10.18
N GLU A 109 2.81 16.49 -11.21
CA GLU A 109 1.36 16.56 -11.07
C GLU A 109 0.77 15.26 -10.50
N SER A 110 1.37 14.11 -10.84
CA SER A 110 0.96 12.82 -10.28
C SER A 110 1.34 12.70 -8.80
N ILE A 111 2.49 13.24 -8.38
CA ILE A 111 2.87 13.30 -6.96
C ILE A 111 1.90 14.17 -6.18
N GLU A 112 1.52 15.33 -6.71
CA GLU A 112 0.53 16.23 -6.10
C GLU A 112 -0.83 15.54 -5.93
N GLU A 113 -1.30 14.81 -6.95
CA GLU A 113 -2.56 14.08 -6.88
C GLU A 113 -2.49 12.91 -5.89
N ILE A 114 -1.36 12.19 -5.79
CA ILE A 114 -1.16 11.16 -4.75
C ILE A 114 -1.26 11.78 -3.36
N LEU A 115 -0.54 12.88 -3.11
CA LEU A 115 -0.59 13.60 -1.84
C LEU A 115 -2.00 14.11 -1.53
N LYS A 116 -2.70 14.64 -2.53
CA LYS A 116 -4.06 15.13 -2.40
C LYS A 116 -5.03 14.01 -2.03
N GLU A 117 -4.95 12.84 -2.65
CA GLU A 117 -5.79 11.69 -2.29
C GLU A 117 -5.50 11.21 -0.87
N TYR A 118 -4.23 11.16 -0.44
CA TYR A 118 -3.87 10.80 0.93
C TYR A 118 -4.46 11.79 1.94
N ASN A 119 -4.17 13.09 1.77
CA ASN A 119 -4.66 14.16 2.66
C ASN A 119 -6.18 14.24 2.70
N GLN A 120 -6.85 14.08 1.56
CA GLN A 120 -8.32 14.07 1.50
C GLN A 120 -8.88 12.85 2.21
N TYR A 121 -8.28 11.67 2.05
CA TYR A 121 -8.79 10.43 2.61
C TYR A 121 -8.67 10.37 4.14
N GLU A 122 -7.59 10.90 4.72
CA GLU A 122 -7.47 11.06 6.18
C GLU A 122 -8.20 12.30 6.72
N GLY A 123 -8.42 13.31 5.89
CA GLY A 123 -8.96 14.62 6.28
C GLY A 123 -10.35 14.90 5.72
N ASP A 124 -10.42 15.84 4.79
CA ASP A 124 -11.65 16.55 4.41
C ASP A 124 -12.63 15.74 3.55
N LYS A 125 -12.20 14.65 2.92
CA LYS A 125 -13.06 13.74 2.16
C LYS A 125 -12.81 12.30 2.62
N PRO A 126 -13.22 11.95 3.84
CA PRO A 126 -12.98 10.62 4.38
C PRO A 126 -13.73 9.55 3.57
N ALA A 127 -13.54 8.28 3.91
CA ALA A 127 -14.27 7.16 3.31
C ALA A 127 -15.78 7.42 3.30
N THR A 128 -16.45 7.02 2.22
CA THR A 128 -17.92 7.06 2.09
C THR A 128 -18.53 5.67 2.30
N GLU A 129 -19.82 5.61 2.62
CA GLU A 129 -20.53 4.32 2.72
C GLU A 129 -20.49 3.53 1.41
N ASP A 130 -20.59 4.20 0.26
CA ASP A 130 -20.62 3.55 -1.05
C ASP A 130 -19.28 2.90 -1.38
N GLU A 131 -18.17 3.58 -1.08
CA GLU A 131 -16.83 3.02 -1.21
C GLU A 131 -16.67 1.78 -0.32
N LEU A 132 -17.09 1.85 0.94
CA LEU A 132 -17.01 0.73 1.88
C LEU A 132 -17.85 -0.46 1.41
N LYS A 133 -19.13 -0.23 1.07
CA LYS A 133 -20.05 -1.27 0.57
C LYS A 133 -19.48 -1.96 -0.67
N LYS A 134 -18.91 -1.19 -1.60
CA LYS A 134 -18.30 -1.72 -2.81
C LYS A 134 -17.09 -2.60 -2.51
N VAL A 135 -16.23 -2.19 -1.58
CA VAL A 135 -15.07 -2.97 -1.17
C VAL A 135 -15.48 -4.27 -0.46
N ILE A 136 -16.42 -4.21 0.49
CA ILE A 136 -16.94 -5.39 1.18
C ILE A 136 -17.56 -6.38 0.17
N ALA A 137 -18.41 -5.88 -0.73
CA ALA A 137 -19.02 -6.70 -1.78
C ALA A 137 -17.98 -7.36 -2.69
N ASN A 138 -16.94 -6.62 -3.11
CA ASN A 138 -15.89 -7.16 -3.95
C ASN A 138 -15.05 -8.23 -3.24
N LYS A 139 -14.68 -7.99 -1.96
CA LYS A 139 -13.89 -8.94 -1.17
C LYS A 139 -14.66 -10.22 -0.89
N THR A 140 -15.95 -10.12 -0.55
CA THR A 140 -16.80 -11.29 -0.27
C THR A 140 -17.14 -12.09 -1.53
N ALA A 141 -17.45 -11.42 -2.65
CA ALA A 141 -17.79 -12.08 -3.91
C ALA A 141 -16.62 -12.89 -4.52
N LYS A 142 -15.37 -12.54 -4.19
CA LYS A 142 -14.17 -13.24 -4.67
C LYS A 142 -13.88 -14.56 -3.95
N LEU A 143 -14.43 -14.77 -2.75
CA LEU A 143 -14.05 -15.90 -1.89
C LEU A 143 -14.35 -17.28 -2.50
N PRO A 144 -15.52 -17.52 -3.14
CA PRO A 144 -15.79 -18.82 -3.76
C PRO A 144 -14.74 -19.20 -4.81
N GLY A 145 -14.32 -18.24 -5.64
CA GLY A 145 -13.26 -18.45 -6.63
C GLY A 145 -11.87 -18.55 -6.01
N ALA A 146 -11.62 -17.82 -4.92
CA ALA A 146 -10.33 -17.84 -4.23
C ALA A 146 -9.99 -19.20 -3.61
N TYR A 147 -11.01 -20.01 -3.25
CA TYR A 147 -10.83 -21.33 -2.63
C TYR A 147 -11.35 -22.49 -3.49
N GLU A 148 -11.60 -22.25 -4.78
CA GLU A 148 -12.20 -23.25 -5.68
C GLU A 148 -11.30 -24.48 -5.89
N THR A 149 -9.98 -24.29 -5.92
CA THR A 149 -9.02 -25.38 -6.11
C THR A 149 -8.43 -25.85 -4.78
N LYS A 150 -8.12 -27.15 -4.67
CA LYS A 150 -7.44 -27.73 -3.51
C LYS A 150 -6.11 -27.03 -3.19
N SER A 151 -5.37 -26.60 -4.22
CA SER A 151 -4.10 -25.89 -4.07
C SER A 151 -4.29 -24.49 -3.49
N ALA A 152 -5.31 -23.75 -3.95
CA ALA A 152 -5.63 -22.43 -3.44
C ALA A 152 -6.11 -22.49 -1.98
N LEU A 153 -6.99 -23.44 -1.66
CA LEU A 153 -7.43 -23.67 -0.28
C LEU A 153 -6.26 -24.06 0.64
N MET A 154 -5.39 -24.96 0.21
CA MET A 154 -4.21 -25.37 1.00
C MET A 154 -3.25 -24.19 1.24
N SER A 155 -3.04 -23.34 0.23
CA SER A 155 -2.23 -22.12 0.37
C SER A 155 -2.83 -21.17 1.41
N ALA A 156 -4.14 -20.92 1.34
CA ALA A 156 -4.84 -20.05 2.29
C ALA A 156 -4.79 -20.56 3.73
N LEU A 157 -4.98 -21.87 3.93
CA LEU A 157 -4.85 -22.50 5.25
C LEU A 157 -3.42 -22.39 5.79
N THR A 158 -2.43 -22.67 4.95
CA THR A 158 -1.01 -22.60 5.33
C THR A 158 -0.61 -21.18 5.71
N GLU A 159 -1.01 -20.19 4.92
CA GLU A 159 -0.74 -18.78 5.20
C GLU A 159 -1.41 -18.32 6.51
N THR A 160 -2.66 -18.72 6.74
CA THR A 160 -3.41 -18.41 7.97
C THR A 160 -2.69 -18.98 9.19
N LEU A 161 -2.29 -20.25 9.15
CA LEU A 161 -1.58 -20.92 10.25
C LEU A 161 -0.19 -20.32 10.46
N ASN A 162 0.54 -19.98 9.39
CA ASN A 162 1.85 -19.32 9.49
C ASN A 162 1.76 -17.94 10.15
N LYS A 163 0.65 -17.23 9.95
CA LYS A 163 0.35 -15.95 10.64
C LYS A 163 -0.14 -16.14 12.09
N GLY A 164 -0.10 -17.37 12.61
CA GLY A 164 -0.56 -17.71 13.96
C GLY A 164 -2.07 -17.61 14.16
N LYS A 165 -2.85 -17.61 13.06
CA LYS A 165 -4.32 -17.57 13.10
C LYS A 165 -4.89 -18.99 13.01
N THR A 166 -6.14 -19.16 13.43
CA THR A 166 -6.81 -20.47 13.40
C THR A 166 -7.57 -20.67 12.08
N ILE A 167 -8.04 -21.89 11.80
CA ILE A 167 -8.86 -22.16 10.61
C ILE A 167 -10.19 -21.39 10.70
N GLU A 168 -10.76 -21.26 11.90
CA GLU A 168 -11.98 -20.49 12.15
C GLU A 168 -11.79 -19.00 11.80
N TYR A 169 -10.56 -18.47 11.87
CA TYR A 169 -10.26 -17.12 11.38
C TYR A 169 -10.48 -17.00 9.87
N LEU A 170 -10.11 -18.03 9.11
CA LEU A 170 -10.34 -18.08 7.67
C LEU A 170 -11.83 -18.23 7.34
N GLU A 171 -12.53 -19.10 8.05
CA GLU A 171 -13.98 -19.33 7.88
C GLU A 171 -14.81 -18.08 8.22
N ALA A 172 -14.43 -17.35 9.27
CA ALA A 172 -15.12 -16.15 9.73
C ALA A 172 -14.81 -14.90 8.90
N TYR A 173 -13.94 -14.97 7.88
CA TYR A 173 -13.53 -13.81 7.08
C TYR A 173 -14.71 -13.03 6.47
N PRO A 174 -15.72 -13.65 5.82
CA PRO A 174 -16.86 -12.91 5.27
C PRO A 174 -17.62 -12.09 6.33
N SER A 175 -17.90 -12.70 7.49
CA SER A 175 -18.60 -12.03 8.59
C SER A 175 -17.76 -10.93 9.22
N ARG A 176 -16.45 -11.17 9.39
CA ARG A 176 -15.52 -10.20 9.97
C ARG A 176 -15.34 -8.97 9.10
N VAL A 177 -15.17 -9.15 7.79
CA VAL A 177 -15.07 -8.04 6.84
C VAL A 177 -16.39 -7.28 6.71
N SER A 178 -17.52 -7.99 6.71
CA SER A 178 -18.85 -7.35 6.63
C SER A 178 -19.23 -6.57 7.89
N ALA A 179 -18.58 -6.86 9.02
CA ALA A 179 -18.79 -6.14 10.28
C ALA A 179 -17.96 -4.84 10.40
N ILE A 180 -17.07 -4.57 9.45
CA ILE A 180 -16.28 -3.33 9.43
C ILE A 180 -17.22 -2.14 9.17
N THR A 181 -17.15 -1.16 10.05
CA THR A 181 -17.96 0.06 10.01
C THR A 181 -17.23 1.19 9.30
N LEU A 182 -18.00 2.18 8.82
CA LEU A 182 -17.44 3.36 8.17
C LEU A 182 -16.52 4.13 9.12
N ASP A 183 -16.94 4.34 10.37
CA ASP A 183 -16.17 5.07 11.38
C ASP A 183 -14.81 4.39 11.65
N GLN A 184 -14.76 3.07 11.68
CA GLN A 184 -13.50 2.33 11.82
C GLN A 184 -12.57 2.58 10.65
N VAL A 185 -13.08 2.60 9.42
CA VAL A 185 -12.27 2.88 8.22
C VAL A 185 -11.75 4.32 8.22
N GLN A 186 -12.60 5.29 8.56
CA GLN A 186 -12.20 6.69 8.63
C GLN A 186 -11.16 6.95 9.73
N SER A 187 -11.33 6.32 10.89
CA SER A 187 -10.34 6.37 11.97
C SER A 187 -9.04 5.69 11.56
N GLU A 188 -9.11 4.51 10.92
CA GLU A 188 -7.92 3.79 10.49
C GLU A 188 -7.16 4.56 9.41
N ALA A 189 -7.84 5.25 8.49
CA ALA A 189 -7.17 6.09 7.49
C ALA A 189 -6.30 7.18 8.17
N LYS A 190 -6.83 7.84 9.21
CA LYS A 190 -6.07 8.82 10.02
C LYS A 190 -4.93 8.20 10.81
N ASP A 191 -5.14 7.01 11.35
CA ASP A 191 -4.10 6.31 12.13
C ASP A 191 -2.98 5.77 11.24
N LEU A 192 -3.33 5.36 10.02
CA LEU A 192 -2.44 4.67 9.10
C LEU A 192 -1.65 5.64 8.23
N LEU A 193 -2.28 6.64 7.60
CA LEU A 193 -1.65 7.48 6.59
C LEU A 193 -0.78 8.58 7.21
N ARG A 194 0.39 8.79 6.62
CA ARG A 194 1.35 9.84 7.03
C ARG A 194 1.91 10.54 5.80
N PRO A 195 1.10 11.34 5.06
CA PRO A 195 1.52 12.01 3.84
C PRO A 195 2.76 12.90 4.03
N GLU A 196 2.96 13.44 5.23
CA GLU A 196 4.10 14.27 5.62
C GLU A 196 5.43 13.50 5.78
N ALA A 197 5.36 12.17 5.93
CA ALA A 197 6.52 11.32 6.25
C ALA A 197 6.82 10.25 5.18
N LEU A 198 6.31 10.44 3.96
CA LEU A 198 6.50 9.50 2.85
C LEU A 198 7.97 9.45 2.39
N THR A 199 8.46 8.24 2.17
CA THR A 199 9.69 8.02 1.39
C THR A 199 9.30 7.86 -0.08
N TRP A 200 9.73 8.82 -0.90
CA TRP A 200 9.53 8.81 -2.33
C TRP A 200 10.70 8.11 -3.01
N VAL A 201 10.42 7.19 -3.91
CA VAL A 201 11.37 6.65 -4.88
C VAL A 201 10.81 6.95 -6.26
N ILE A 202 11.52 7.73 -7.05
CA ILE A 202 11.08 8.17 -8.37
C ILE A 202 12.15 7.72 -9.37
N VAL A 203 11.74 6.88 -10.31
CA VAL A 203 12.58 6.39 -11.40
C VAL A 203 12.14 7.09 -12.68
N GLY A 204 13.06 7.72 -13.40
CA GLY A 204 12.77 8.44 -14.64
C GLY A 204 14.02 9.08 -15.23
N ASP A 205 13.89 9.71 -16.39
CA ASP A 205 14.97 10.49 -17.00
C ASP A 205 15.21 11.76 -16.19
N LEU A 206 16.34 11.84 -15.48
CA LEU A 206 16.61 12.95 -14.57
C LEU A 206 16.79 14.29 -15.29
N ASP A 207 17.19 14.29 -16.57
CA ASP A 207 17.26 15.49 -17.39
C ASP A 207 15.86 16.14 -17.56
N VAL A 208 14.79 15.36 -17.36
CA VAL A 208 13.40 15.81 -17.50
C VAL A 208 12.73 16.13 -16.15
N ILE A 209 13.05 15.35 -15.10
CA ILE A 209 12.27 15.36 -13.85
C ILE A 209 13.01 15.93 -12.63
N GLU A 210 14.35 15.94 -12.60
CA GLU A 210 15.09 16.23 -11.36
C GLU A 210 14.77 17.62 -10.80
N ASP A 211 14.95 18.66 -11.61
CA ASP A 211 14.74 20.05 -11.18
C ASP A 211 13.32 20.27 -10.68
N LYS A 212 12.34 19.76 -11.42
CA LYS A 212 10.91 19.86 -11.05
C LYS A 212 10.62 19.17 -9.73
N VAL A 213 11.17 17.97 -9.50
CA VAL A 213 10.99 17.24 -8.23
C VAL A 213 11.66 17.98 -7.07
N ARG A 214 12.82 18.60 -7.28
CA ARG A 214 13.48 19.43 -6.26
C ARG A 214 12.64 20.66 -5.91
N GLU A 215 12.05 21.31 -6.91
CA GLU A 215 11.18 22.48 -6.72
C GLU A 215 9.92 22.17 -5.89
N MET A 216 9.45 20.92 -5.88
CA MET A 216 8.33 20.49 -5.04
C MET A 216 8.63 20.53 -3.54
N ASN A 217 9.91 20.61 -3.13
CA ASN A 217 10.33 20.65 -1.72
C ASN A 217 9.73 19.53 -0.85
N LEU A 218 9.60 18.32 -1.41
CA LEU A 218 9.04 17.15 -0.70
C LEU A 218 9.91 16.68 0.47
N GLY A 219 11.20 17.01 0.49
CA GLY A 219 12.16 16.56 1.49
C GLY A 219 13.56 16.49 0.92
N GLU A 220 14.51 15.92 1.67
CA GLU A 220 15.88 15.72 1.21
C GLU A 220 15.92 14.83 -0.04
N VAL A 221 16.52 15.32 -1.12
CA VAL A 221 16.63 14.61 -2.40
C VAL A 221 18.00 13.96 -2.53
N THR A 222 18.03 12.64 -2.61
CA THR A 222 19.21 11.81 -2.84
C THR A 222 19.13 11.12 -4.20
N ILE A 223 20.16 11.24 -5.03
CA ILE A 223 20.26 10.46 -6.27
C ILE A 223 20.96 9.13 -5.94
N LEU A 224 20.27 8.01 -6.19
CA LEU A 224 20.86 6.68 -6.04
C LEU A 224 21.55 6.30 -7.34
N LYS A 225 22.83 5.96 -7.24
CA LYS A 225 23.60 5.41 -8.36
C LYS A 225 23.37 3.91 -8.41
N GLU A 226 23.10 3.35 -9.60
CA GLU A 226 23.17 1.90 -9.77
C GLU A 226 24.55 1.41 -9.34
N THR A 227 24.58 0.55 -8.33
CA THR A 227 25.79 -0.20 -8.01
C THR A 227 25.81 -1.37 -8.98
N LYS A 228 26.65 -1.30 -10.01
CA LYS A 228 26.90 -2.41 -10.93
C LYS A 228 27.56 -3.58 -10.23
#